data_AF-A0A973TBI2-F1
#
_entry.id   AF-A0A973TBI2-F1
#
_cell.length_a   1.000
_cell.length_b   1.000
_cell.length_c   1.000
_cell.angle_alpha   90.00
_cell.angle_beta   90.00
_cell.angle_gamma   90.00
#
_symmetry.space_group_name_H-M   'P 1'
#
loop_
_entity.id
_entity.type
_entity.pdbx_description
1 polymer ?
#
loop_
_entity_poly.entity_id
_entity_poly.type
_entity_poly.pdbx_seq_one_letter_code
_entity_poly.pdbx_strand_id
1 'polypeptide(L)' 'LSVIFVVLSIVVIATALLATAKAFRDSSAGTAATDNEDPLVPSRVFAPAGLVPTAAERELAAEWEKLPAEARLERAGH' A
#
# COMPACT_ATOMS: atom_id res chain seq x y z
N LEU A 1 -6.76 8.47 42.50
CA LEU A 1 -5.99 8.63 41.25
C LEU A 1 -5.25 7.35 40.84
N SER A 2 -4.41 6.76 41.71
CA SER A 2 -3.58 5.58 41.39
C SER A 2 -4.35 4.32 40.94
N VAL A 3 -5.44 3.93 41.63
CA VAL A 3 -6.20 2.72 41.26
C VAL A 3 -6.79 2.80 39.85
N ILE A 4 -7.32 3.96 39.47
CA ILE A 4 -7.89 4.17 38.13
C ILE A 4 -6.80 4.02 37.06
N PHE A 5 -5.61 4.57 37.31
CA PHE A 5 -4.46 4.42 36.42
C PHE A 5 -4.07 2.95 36.24
N VAL A 6 -4.03 2.18 37.31
CA VAL A 6 -3.71 0.74 37.25
C VAL A 6 -4.76 -0.02 36.45
N VAL A 7 -6.05 0.25 36.68
CA VAL A 7 -7.14 -0.43 35.95
C VAL A 7 -7.07 -0.10 34.46
N LEU A 8 -6.89 1.17 34.10
CA LEU A 8 -6.73 1.58 32.69
C LEU A 8 -5.51 0.91 32.05
N SER A 9 -4.40 0.83 32.78
CA SER A 9 -3.17 0.18 32.31
C SER A 9 -3.40 -1.31 32.06
N ILE A 10 -4.10 -2.01 32.95
CA ILE A 10 -4.44 -3.43 32.77
C ILE A 10 -5.29 -3.63 31.51
N VAL A 11 -6.29 -2.79 31.29
CA VAL A 11 -7.14 -2.87 30.08
C VAL A 11 -6.33 -2.63 28.81
N VAL A 12 -5.44 -1.63 28.81
CA VAL A 12 -4.54 -1.35 27.67
C VAL A 12 -3.60 -2.52 27.40
N ILE A 13 -2.98 -3.08 28.44
CA ILE A 13 -2.10 -4.25 28.29
C ILE A 13 -2.88 -5.45 27.74
N ALA A 14 -4.07 -5.73 28.28
CA ALA A 14 -4.90 -6.83 27.81
C ALA A 14 -5.31 -6.65 26.34
N THR A 15 -5.74 -5.45 25.95
CA THR A 15 -6.12 -5.16 24.55
C THR A 15 -4.94 -5.27 23.60
N ALA A 16 -3.74 -4.82 24.00
CA ALA A 16 -2.53 -4.96 23.19
C ALA A 16 -2.13 -6.44 23.01
N LEU A 17 -2.21 -7.26 24.06
CA LEU A 17 -1.94 -8.70 23.99
C LEU A 17 -2.95 -9.41 23.08
N LEU A 18 -4.24 -9.09 23.20
CA LEU A 18 -5.29 -9.65 22.35
C LEU A 18 -5.11 -9.27 20.88
N ALA A 19 -4.77 -8.01 20.59
CA ALA A 19 -4.49 -7.54 19.22
C ALA A 19 -3.27 -8.24 18.62
N THR A 20 -2.21 -8.42 19.41
CA THR A 20 -0.99 -9.13 18.99
C THR A 20 -1.27 -10.60 18.72
N ALA A 21 -1.96 -11.28 19.63
CA ALA A 21 -2.35 -12.69 19.45
C ALA A 21 -3.29 -12.87 18.26
N LYS A 22 -4.23 -11.94 18.04
CA LYS A 22 -5.09 -11.91 16.86
C LYS A 22 -4.28 -11.77 15.58
N ALA A 23 -3.33 -10.84 15.51
CA ALA A 23 -2.47 -10.66 14.34
C ALA A 23 -1.64 -11.92 14.04
N PHE A 24 -1.03 -12.55 15.05
CA PHE A 24 -0.30 -13.81 14.88
C PHE A 24 -1.21 -14.94 14.40
N ARG A 25 -2.41 -15.08 14.98
CA ARG A 25 -3.36 -16.11 14.59
C ARG A 25 -3.87 -15.91 13.17
N ASP A 26 -4.26 -14.69 12.83
CA ASP A 26 -4.76 -14.34 11.50
C ASP A 26 -3.66 -14.53 10.44
N SER A 27 -2.42 -14.16 10.78
CA SER A 27 -1.24 -14.40 9.93
C SER A 27 -0.92 -15.89 9.75
N SER A 28 -1.13 -16.72 10.77
CA SER A 28 -0.95 -18.19 10.68
C SER A 28 -2.09 -18.91 9.95
N ALA A 29 -3.31 -18.34 10.00
CA ALA A 29 -4.50 -18.90 9.38
C ALA A 29 -4.65 -18.50 7.91
N GLY A 30 -3.75 -17.67 7.37
CA GLY A 30 -3.81 -17.18 6.00
C GLY A 30 -4.99 -16.23 5.73
N THR A 31 -5.74 -15.86 6.77
CA THR A 31 -6.75 -14.81 6.70
C THR A 31 -6.01 -13.48 6.61
N ALA A 32 -6.04 -12.86 5.43
CA ALA A 32 -5.52 -11.52 5.22
C ALA A 32 -6.05 -10.62 6.35
N ALA A 33 -5.12 -10.04 7.12
CA ALA A 33 -5.45 -8.94 8.01
C ALA A 33 -6.23 -7.92 7.17
N THR A 34 -7.28 -7.32 7.74
CA THR A 34 -8.10 -6.33 7.04
C THR A 34 -7.19 -5.36 6.29
N ASP A 35 -7.18 -5.52 4.98
CA ASP A 35 -6.35 -4.72 4.09
C ASP A 35 -6.94 -3.31 4.14
N ASN A 36 -6.16 -2.39 4.71
CA ASN A 36 -6.52 -0.97 4.75
C ASN A 36 -5.76 -0.20 3.67
N GLU A 37 -4.98 -0.91 2.84
CA GLU A 37 -4.35 -0.30 1.67
C GLU A 37 -5.39 -0.22 0.55
N ASP A 38 -5.36 0.88 -0.20
CA ASP A 38 -6.10 0.95 -1.45
C ASP A 38 -5.55 -0.11 -2.41
N PRO A 39 -6.41 -0.77 -3.20
CA PRO A 39 -5.97 -1.81 -4.13
C PRO A 39 -4.87 -1.26 -5.04
N LEU A 40 -3.81 -2.05 -5.27
CA LEU A 40 -2.67 -1.66 -6.09
C LEU A 40 -3.13 -1.20 -7.48
N VAL A 41 -3.17 0.11 -7.71
CA VAL A 41 -3.43 0.69 -9.03
C VAL A 41 -2.09 0.95 -9.71
N PRO A 42 -1.75 0.23 -10.81
CA PRO A 42 -0.53 0.51 -11.56
C PRO A 42 -0.59 1.91 -12.16
N SER A 43 0.48 2.70 -11.96
CA SER A 43 0.57 4.05 -12.51
C SER A 43 0.49 4.01 -14.04
N ARG A 44 -0.53 4.66 -14.61
CA ARG A 44 -0.73 4.76 -16.07
C ARG A 44 0.08 5.90 -16.69
N VAL A 45 1.16 6.31 -16.03
CA VAL A 45 2.04 7.40 -16.47
C VAL A 45 3.47 6.87 -16.44
N PHE A 46 4.11 6.90 -17.60
CA PHE A 46 5.53 6.63 -17.73
C PHE A 46 6.27 7.97 -17.92
N ALA A 47 7.26 8.25 -17.06
CA ALA A 47 8.16 9.38 -17.20
C ALA A 47 9.60 8.91 -16.98
N PRO A 48 10.56 9.22 -17.86
CA PRO A 48 11.96 8.87 -17.67
C PRO A 48 12.55 9.62 -16.47
N ALA A 49 13.44 8.97 -15.72
CA ALA A 49 14.00 9.55 -14.48
C ALA A 49 15.01 10.69 -14.72
N GLY A 50 15.37 10.99 -15.97
CA GLY A 50 16.33 12.03 -16.32
C GLY A 50 16.23 12.54 -17.77
N LEU A 51 17.05 13.56 -18.08
CA LEU A 51 17.16 14.18 -19.42
C LEU A 51 17.58 13.19 -20.52
N VAL A 52 18.30 12.11 -20.15
CA VAL A 52 18.72 11.04 -21.04
C VAL A 52 18.18 9.72 -20.50
N PRO A 53 17.24 9.05 -21.21
CA PRO A 53 16.71 7.77 -20.78
C PRO A 53 17.77 6.66 -20.93
N THR A 54 17.80 5.78 -19.94
CA THR A 54 18.62 4.56 -19.95
C THR A 54 18.14 3.58 -21.03
N ALA A 55 18.96 2.58 -21.38
CA ALA A 55 18.61 1.60 -22.42
C ALA A 55 17.28 0.86 -22.12
N ALA A 56 17.06 0.51 -20.85
CA ALA A 56 15.81 -0.12 -20.40
C ALA A 56 14.61 0.83 -20.50
N GLU A 57 14.77 2.12 -20.16
CA GLU A 57 13.71 3.12 -20.31
C GLU A 57 13.37 3.40 -21.77
N ARG A 58 14.31 3.26 -22.70
CA ARG A 58 14.07 3.39 -24.14
C ARG A 58 13.22 2.26 -24.71
N GLU A 59 13.43 1.04 -24.25
CA GLU A 59 12.62 -0.12 -24.62
C GLU A 59 11.18 0.05 -24.10
N LEU A 60 11.06 0.46 -22.83
CA LEU A 60 9.76 0.75 -22.21
C LEU A 60 9.04 1.92 -22.90
N ALA A 61 9.75 2.96 -23.32
CA ALA A 61 9.19 4.05 -24.12
C ALA A 61 8.70 3.58 -25.49
N ALA A 62 9.43 2.67 -26.15
CA ALA A 62 9.03 2.10 -27.43
C ALA A 62 7.79 1.21 -27.33
N GLU A 63 7.61 0.52 -26.20
CA GLU A 63 6.39 -0.23 -25.89
C GLU A 63 5.23 0.71 -25.54
N TRP A 64 5.51 1.79 -24.80
CA TRP A 64 4.54 2.82 -24.44
C TRP A 64 3.94 3.54 -25.66
N GLU A 65 4.75 3.87 -26.66
CA GLU A 65 4.30 4.52 -27.90
C GLU A 65 3.35 3.63 -28.73
N LYS A 66 3.45 2.31 -28.61
CA LYS A 66 2.57 1.36 -29.32
C LYS A 66 1.18 1.25 -28.70
N LEU A 67 0.99 1.70 -27.46
CA LEU A 67 -0.31 1.64 -26.78
C LEU A 67 -1.25 2.73 -27.32
N PRO A 68 -2.56 2.44 -27.54
CA PRO A 68 -3.52 3.44 -27.98
C PRO A 68 -3.67 4.57 -26.95
N ALA A 69 -3.91 5.80 -27.41
CA ALA A 69 -3.99 6.99 -26.55
C ALA A 69 -5.06 6.88 -25.45
N GLU A 70 -6.12 6.11 -25.70
CA GLU A 70 -7.18 5.78 -24.74
C GLU A 70 -6.70 4.98 -23.53
N ALA A 71 -5.61 4.20 -23.69
CA ALA A 71 -5.00 3.46 -22.59
C ALA A 71 -4.03 4.33 -21.75
N ARG A 72 -3.53 5.44 -22.32
CA ARG A 72 -2.41 6.24 -21.80
C ARG A 72 -2.82 7.38 -20.86
N LEU A 73 -4.07 7.84 -20.84
CA LEU A 73 -4.48 8.98 -20.01
C LEU A 73 -5.93 8.86 -19.52
N GLU A 74 -6.11 8.71 -18.22
CA GLU A 74 -7.22 9.35 -17.53
C GLU A 74 -6.71 10.75 -17.18
N ARG A 75 -7.18 11.78 -17.90
CA ARG A 75 -6.86 13.17 -17.61
C ARG A 75 -7.28 13.43 -16.16
N ALA A 76 -6.33 13.72 -15.28
CA ALA A 76 -6.62 14.31 -13.99
C ALA A 76 -7.29 15.66 -14.24
N GLY A 77 -8.62 15.66 -14.22
CA GLY A 77 -9.42 16.88 -14.20
C GLY A 77 -9.22 17.54 -12.85
N HIS A 78 -8.65 18.74 -12.87
CA HIS A 78 -8.72 19.67 -11.76
C HIS A 78 -10.12 20.25 -11.63
#